data_AF-A0A9W6U2H6-F1
#
_entry.id   AF-A0A9W6U2H6-F1
#
_cell.length_a   1.000
_cell.length_b   1.000
_cell.length_c   1.000
_cell.angle_alpha   90.00
_cell.angle_beta   90.00
_cell.angle_gamma   90.00
#
_symmetry.space_group_name_H-M   'P 1'
#
loop_
_entity.id
_entity.type
_entity.pdbx_description
1 polymer ?
#
loop_
_entity_poly.entity_id
_entity_poly.type
_entity_poly.pdbx_seq_one_letter_code
_entity_poly.pdbx_strand_id
1 'polypeptide(L)'
;MALFDFNVILGVDNFLSSLACVTELCAVVRLRFTMPTLVRPYKVNISDHGLLTAMAIPFSIGSFVMLNELTKSTLSLVLNIIALASGIICQQFLRKPPASAYTPLAAAIRLELGTPSPGGTFGLVTPASPTVLEQETQRKGV
;
A
#
# COMPACT_ATOMS: atom_id res chain seq x y z
N MET A 1 -9.11 39.20 1.65
CA MET A 1 -9.44 37.79 1.97
C MET A 1 -8.16 36.99 1.83
N ALA A 2 -7.76 36.23 2.86
CA ALA A 2 -6.48 35.53 2.89
C ALA A 2 -6.45 34.46 1.79
N LEU A 3 -5.36 34.41 1.01
CA LEU A 3 -5.18 33.44 -0.08
C LEU A 3 -5.12 31.98 0.42
N PHE A 4 -4.82 31.79 1.71
CA PHE A 4 -4.83 30.50 2.39
C PHE A 4 -5.77 30.59 3.60
N ASP A 5 -7.01 30.17 3.42
CA ASP A 5 -7.97 29.97 4.50
C ASP A 5 -7.97 28.50 4.94
N PHE A 6 -8.34 28.24 6.19
CA PHE A 6 -8.40 26.89 6.76
C PHE A 6 -9.32 25.97 5.92
N ASN A 7 -10.41 26.51 5.37
CA ASN A 7 -11.32 25.78 4.48
C ASN A 7 -10.65 25.28 3.20
N VAL A 8 -9.69 26.05 2.65
CA VAL A 8 -8.92 25.64 1.46
C VAL A 8 -7.98 24.50 1.80
N ILE A 9 -7.28 24.60 2.93
CA ILE A 9 -6.35 23.57 3.40
C ILE A 9 -7.09 22.25 3.63
N LEU A 10 -8.23 22.30 4.32
CA LEU A 10 -9.09 21.13 4.51
C LEU A 10 -9.60 20.55 3.19
N GLY A 11 -9.98 21.40 2.23
CA GLY A 11 -10.44 20.94 0.92
C GLY A 11 -9.36 20.19 0.14
N VAL A 12 -8.12 20.70 0.14
CA VAL A 12 -6.98 20.07 -0.52
C VAL A 12 -6.61 18.74 0.16
N ASP A 13 -6.55 18.71 1.49
CA ASP A 13 -6.21 17.49 2.24
C ASP A 13 -7.25 16.38 2.04
N ASN A 14 -8.55 16.73 2.09
CA ASN A 14 -9.64 15.79 1.82
C ASN A 14 -9.61 15.27 0.39
N PHE A 15 -9.28 16.13 -0.59
CA PHE A 15 -9.11 15.71 -1.98
C PHE A 15 -7.95 14.71 -2.13
N LEU A 16 -6.76 15.04 -1.62
CA LEU A 16 -5.58 14.17 -1.75
C LEU A 16 -5.75 12.86 -1.01
N SER A 17 -6.33 12.89 0.20
CA SER A 17 -6.62 11.69 0.99
C SER A 17 -7.66 10.79 0.33
N SER A 18 -8.73 11.36 -0.22
CA SER A 18 -9.76 10.59 -0.96
C SER A 18 -9.21 10.02 -2.26
N LEU A 19 -8.39 10.78 -3.00
CA LEU A 19 -7.70 10.30 -4.19
C LEU A 19 -6.78 9.12 -3.87
N ALA A 20 -5.98 9.20 -2.81
CA ALA A 20 -5.10 8.11 -2.38
C ALA A 20 -5.93 6.84 -2.10
N CYS A 21 -6.97 6.95 -1.29
CA CYS A 21 -7.87 5.82 -0.98
C CYS A 21 -8.50 5.19 -2.23
N VAL A 22 -9.00 6.00 -3.17
CA VAL A 22 -9.59 5.51 -4.43
C VAL A 22 -8.54 4.77 -5.27
N THR A 23 -7.32 5.30 -5.36
CA THR A 23 -6.23 4.66 -6.13
C THR A 23 -5.74 3.36 -5.49
N GLU A 24 -5.63 3.30 -4.16
CA GLU A 24 -5.28 2.10 -3.41
C GLU A 24 -6.34 1.01 -3.60
N LEU A 25 -7.61 1.38 -3.50
CA LEU A 25 -8.72 0.47 -3.70
C LEU A 25 -8.72 -0.12 -5.12
N CYS A 26 -8.49 0.74 -6.12
CA CYS A 26 -8.32 0.31 -7.50
C CYS A 26 -7.11 -0.63 -7.66
N ALA A 27 -5.98 -0.33 -7.02
CA ALA A 27 -4.79 -1.17 -7.06
C ALA A 27 -5.03 -2.54 -6.42
N VAL A 28 -5.71 -2.61 -5.28
CA VAL A 28 -6.06 -3.87 -4.60
C VAL A 28 -6.93 -4.76 -5.49
N VAL A 29 -7.96 -4.18 -6.09
CA VAL A 29 -8.87 -4.90 -7.01
C VAL A 29 -8.09 -5.36 -8.26
N ARG A 30 -7.31 -4.46 -8.88
CA ARG A 30 -6.52 -4.78 -10.07
C ARG A 30 -5.47 -5.86 -9.80
N LEU A 31 -4.74 -5.80 -8.68
CA LEU A 31 -3.75 -6.82 -8.30
C LEU A 31 -4.38 -8.19 -8.08
N ARG A 32 -5.64 -8.24 -7.62
CA ARG A 32 -6.36 -9.50 -7.47
C ARG A 32 -6.67 -10.17 -8.81
N PHE A 33 -7.05 -9.41 -9.83
CA PHE A 33 -7.34 -9.96 -11.15
C PHE A 33 -6.09 -10.17 -12.01
N THR A 34 -5.08 -9.29 -11.92
CA THR A 34 -3.87 -9.38 -12.75
C THR A 34 -2.82 -10.34 -12.18
N MET A 35 -2.69 -10.44 -10.85
CA MET A 35 -1.67 -11.27 -10.19
C MET A 35 -2.30 -12.13 -9.08
N PRO A 36 -3.16 -13.10 -9.43
CA PRO A 36 -3.83 -13.96 -8.44
C PRO A 36 -2.88 -14.95 -7.74
N THR A 37 -1.74 -15.27 -8.36
CA THR A 37 -0.73 -16.23 -7.84
C THR A 37 0.25 -15.61 -6.84
N LEU A 38 0.16 -14.30 -6.57
CA LEU A 38 1.01 -13.63 -5.60
C LEU A 38 0.71 -14.13 -4.18
N VAL A 39 1.74 -14.55 -3.44
CA VAL A 39 1.61 -14.97 -2.04
C VAL A 39 1.28 -13.74 -1.19
N ARG A 40 0.10 -13.73 -0.56
CA ARG A 40 -0.36 -12.61 0.30
C ARG A 40 -0.25 -13.02 1.77
N PRO A 41 0.33 -12.18 2.65
CA PRO A 41 0.44 -12.49 4.09
C PRO A 41 -0.94 -12.59 4.75
N TYR A 42 -1.93 -11.85 4.24
CA TYR A 42 -3.32 -11.94 4.67
C TYR A 42 -4.23 -12.15 3.45
N LYS A 43 -5.10 -13.17 3.53
CA LYS A 43 -6.06 -13.50 2.49
C LYS A 43 -7.47 -13.36 3.02
N VAL A 44 -8.21 -12.38 2.52
CA VAL A 44 -9.65 -12.24 2.77
C VAL A 44 -10.42 -13.31 2.00
N ASN A 45 -11.20 -14.12 2.71
CA ASN A 45 -11.93 -15.26 2.15
C ASN A 45 -13.26 -14.81 1.51
N ILE A 46 -13.19 -13.97 0.48
CA ILE A 46 -14.35 -13.45 -0.25
C ILE A 46 -14.21 -13.86 -1.72
N SER A 47 -15.31 -14.26 -2.38
CA SER A 47 -15.32 -14.51 -3.83
C SER A 47 -14.88 -13.28 -4.64
N ASP A 48 -14.34 -13.46 -5.84
CA ASP A 48 -13.83 -12.34 -6.65
C ASP A 48 -14.92 -11.30 -6.98
N HIS A 49 -16.13 -11.77 -7.30
CA HIS A 49 -17.28 -10.89 -7.50
C HIS A 49 -17.74 -10.22 -6.20
N GLY A 50 -17.72 -10.96 -5.09
CA GLY A 50 -18.08 -10.41 -3.77
C GLY A 50 -17.13 -9.31 -3.32
N LEU A 51 -15.83 -9.43 -3.63
CA LEU A 51 -14.86 -8.37 -3.34
C LEU A 51 -15.14 -7.14 -4.20
N LEU A 52 -15.41 -7.32 -5.50
CA LEU A 52 -15.72 -6.19 -6.39
C LEU A 52 -16.91 -5.40 -5.85
N THR A 53 -17.99 -6.08 -5.48
CA THR A 53 -19.20 -5.44 -4.92
C THR A 53 -18.92 -4.78 -3.57
N ALA A 54 -18.18 -5.45 -2.67
CA ALA A 54 -17.84 -4.87 -1.37
C ALA A 54 -16.98 -3.61 -1.49
N MET A 55 -16.09 -3.57 -2.49
CA MET A 55 -15.22 -2.42 -2.75
C MET A 55 -15.92 -1.31 -3.55
N ALA A 56 -17.03 -1.61 -4.24
CA ALA A 56 -17.78 -0.59 -5.00
C ALA A 56 -18.33 0.52 -4.10
N ILE A 57 -18.75 0.20 -2.87
CA ILE A 57 -19.29 1.17 -1.91
C ILE A 57 -18.21 2.19 -1.48
N PRO A 58 -17.07 1.79 -0.88
CA PRO A 58 -16.03 2.73 -0.51
C PRO A 58 -15.42 3.44 -1.73
N PHE A 59 -15.36 2.80 -2.89
CA PHE A 59 -14.92 3.44 -4.13
C PHE A 59 -15.86 4.59 -4.54
N SER A 60 -17.17 4.36 -4.49
CA SER A 60 -18.18 5.35 -4.87
C SER A 60 -18.18 6.53 -3.91
N ILE A 61 -18.11 6.27 -2.60
CA ILE A 61 -18.05 7.31 -1.57
C ILE A 61 -16.75 8.12 -1.72
N GLY A 62 -15.60 7.46 -1.87
CA GLY A 62 -14.32 8.13 -2.07
C GLY A 62 -14.31 9.00 -3.33
N SER A 63 -14.83 8.47 -4.44
CA SER A 63 -14.95 9.23 -5.70
C SER A 63 -15.90 10.41 -5.58
N PHE A 64 -17.01 10.25 -4.85
CA PHE A 64 -17.95 11.33 -4.60
C PHE A 64 -17.32 12.45 -3.77
N VAL A 65 -16.65 12.13 -2.67
CA VAL A 65 -15.94 13.11 -1.83
C VAL A 65 -14.86 13.82 -2.63
N MET A 66 -14.09 13.08 -3.43
CA MET A 66 -13.06 13.63 -4.30
C MET A 66 -13.64 14.64 -5.30
N LEU A 67 -14.74 14.30 -5.99
CA LEU A 67 -15.40 15.21 -6.94
C LEU A 67 -16.04 16.42 -6.25
N ASN A 68 -16.61 16.21 -5.06
CA ASN A 68 -17.26 17.26 -4.29
C ASN A 68 -16.24 18.30 -3.81
N GLU A 69 -15.11 17.88 -3.24
CA GLU A 69 -14.07 18.80 -2.77
C GLU A 69 -13.33 19.49 -3.93
N LEU A 70 -13.30 18.87 -5.12
CA LEU A 70 -12.73 19.47 -6.33
C LEU A 70 -13.62 20.59 -6.91
N THR A 71 -14.95 20.47 -6.79
CA THR A 71 -15.91 21.44 -7.36
C THR A 71 -16.29 22.57 -6.39
N LYS A 72 -15.98 22.43 -5.10
CA LYS A 72 -16.34 23.37 -4.02
C LYS A 72 -15.72 24.76 -4.15
N SER A 73 -14.51 24.88 -4.69
CA SER A 73 -13.82 26.16 -4.83
C SER A 73 -12.80 26.15 -5.96
N THR A 74 -12.78 27.22 -6.77
CA THR A 74 -11.82 27.42 -7.87
C THR A 74 -10.38 27.48 -7.39
N LEU A 75 -10.12 28.03 -6.20
CA LEU A 75 -8.78 28.09 -5.62
C LEU A 75 -8.30 26.69 -5.21
N SER A 76 -9.15 25.90 -4.55
CA SER A 76 -8.87 24.48 -4.22
C SER A 76 -8.60 23.67 -5.49
N LEU A 77 -9.40 23.87 -6.54
CA LEU A 77 -9.22 23.21 -7.83
C LEU A 77 -7.85 23.49 -8.45
N VAL A 78 -7.41 24.76 -8.48
CA VAL A 78 -6.09 25.13 -9.00
C VAL A 78 -4.96 24.50 -8.18
N LEU A 79 -5.06 24.53 -6.85
CA LEU A 79 -4.06 23.91 -5.97
C LEU A 79 -3.97 22.40 -6.16
N ASN A 80 -5.12 21.72 -6.29
CA ASN A 80 -5.17 20.28 -6.55
C ASN A 80 -4.58 19.92 -7.92
N ILE A 81 -4.83 20.72 -8.96
CA ILE A 81 -4.20 20.52 -10.28
C ILE A 81 -2.68 20.68 -10.19
N ILE A 82 -2.20 21.71 -9.49
CA ILE A 82 -0.76 21.92 -9.27
C ILE A 82 -0.16 20.75 -8.50
N ALA A 83 -0.83 20.28 -7.45
CA ALA A 83 -0.40 19.12 -6.68
C ALA A 83 -0.29 17.86 -7.56
N LEU A 84 -1.31 17.57 -8.37
CA LEU A 84 -1.29 16.45 -9.32
C LEU A 84 -0.18 16.58 -10.36
N ALA A 85 -0.01 17.77 -10.96
CA ALA A 85 1.04 18.03 -11.92
C ALA A 85 2.43 17.84 -11.29
N SER A 86 2.65 18.37 -10.08
CA SER A 86 3.89 18.20 -9.33
C SER A 86 4.18 16.74 -9.03
N GLY A 87 3.16 15.95 -8.65
CA GLY A 87 3.28 14.52 -8.42
C GLY A 87 3.67 13.76 -9.69
N ILE A 88 3.06 14.08 -10.83
CA ILE A 88 3.40 13.48 -12.13
C ILE A 88 4.84 13.82 -12.52
N ILE A 89 5.23 15.09 -12.37
CA ILE A 89 6.59 15.56 -12.69
C ILE A 89 7.62 14.84 -11.81
N CYS A 90 7.40 14.80 -10.49
CA CYS A 90 8.24 14.05 -9.56
C CYS A 90 8.32 12.57 -9.95
N GLN A 91 7.19 11.93 -10.25
CA GLN A 91 7.16 10.52 -10.68
C GLN A 91 8.00 10.29 -11.95
N GLN A 92 7.98 11.21 -12.91
CA GLN A 92 8.80 11.13 -14.12
C GLN A 92 10.29 11.26 -13.81
N PHE A 93 10.67 12.15 -12.88
CA PHE A 93 12.05 12.27 -12.43
C PHE A 93 12.53 11.03 -11.67
N LEU A 94 11.70 10.44 -10.81
CA LEU A 94 12.04 9.21 -10.06
C LEU A 94 12.00 7.93 -10.91
N ARG A 95 11.30 7.90 -12.05
CA ARG A 95 11.23 6.73 -12.95
C ARG A 95 12.52 6.40 -13.70
N LYS A 96 13.63 7.09 -13.43
CA LYS A 96 14.97 6.77 -13.93
C LYS A 96 15.77 6.09 -12.80
N PRO A 97 15.52 4.83 -12.42
CA PRO A 97 15.94 3.62 -13.18
C PRO A 97 14.97 2.41 -13.12
N PRO A 98 15.16 1.37 -13.96
CA PRO A 98 14.37 0.13 -13.95
C PRO A 98 14.78 -0.78 -12.79
N ALA A 99 14.29 -0.51 -11.59
CA ALA A 99 14.41 -1.44 -10.47
C ALA A 99 13.33 -2.52 -10.57
N SER A 100 13.53 -3.47 -11.48
CA SER A 100 13.10 -4.86 -11.28
C SER A 100 13.91 -5.46 -10.11
N ALA A 101 13.82 -4.83 -8.93
CA ALA A 101 14.44 -5.31 -7.72
C ALA A 101 13.36 -6.07 -6.96
N TYR A 102 13.30 -7.38 -7.24
CA TYR A 102 12.80 -8.38 -6.31
C TYR A 102 13.19 -7.98 -4.89
N THR A 103 12.21 -7.72 -4.04
CA THR A 103 12.43 -7.34 -2.64
C THR A 103 13.31 -8.41 -1.98
N PRO A 104 14.49 -8.07 -1.44
CA PRO A 104 15.39 -9.04 -0.78
C PRO A 104 14.72 -9.71 0.43
N LEU A 105 13.65 -9.11 0.98
CA LEU A 105 12.80 -9.70 2.00
C LEU A 105 12.05 -10.94 1.49
N ALA A 106 11.52 -10.92 0.26
CA ALA A 106 10.83 -12.08 -0.31
C ALA A 106 11.81 -13.22 -0.66
N ALA A 107 13.05 -12.86 -1.03
CA ALA A 107 14.13 -13.82 -1.21
C ALA A 107 14.60 -14.43 0.13
N ALA A 108 14.73 -13.61 1.19
CA ALA A 108 15.06 -14.08 2.54
C ALA A 108 13.98 -15.01 3.12
N ILE A 109 12.70 -14.67 2.95
CA ILE A 109 11.57 -15.53 3.38
C ILE A 109 11.56 -16.87 2.62
N ARG A 110 11.95 -16.88 1.33
CA ARG A 110 12.07 -18.11 0.53
C ARG A 110 13.27 -18.99 0.92
N LEU A 111 14.35 -18.37 1.41
CA LEU A 111 15.58 -19.07 1.83
C LEU A 111 15.39 -19.75 3.19
N GLU A 112 14.70 -19.09 4.13
CA GLU A 112 14.35 -19.66 5.45
C GLU A 112 13.34 -20.82 5.35
N LEU A 113 12.46 -20.81 4.34
CA LEU A 113 11.46 -21.87 4.13
C LEU A 113 11.96 -23.04 3.25
N GLY A 114 13.24 -23.03 2.89
CA GLY A 114 13.83 -23.84 1.82
C GLY A 114 14.85 -24.89 2.27
N THR A 115 14.66 -25.56 3.40
CA THR A 115 15.34 -26.84 3.68
C THR A 115 14.30 -27.90 4.05
N PRO A 116 13.91 -28.81 3.13
CA PRO A 116 13.19 -30.01 3.50
C PRO A 116 14.17 -30.94 4.23
N SER A 117 14.13 -30.91 5.57
CA SER A 117 14.62 -32.04 6.35
C SER A 117 13.71 -33.24 6.09
N PRO A 118 14.23 -34.43 5.73
CA PRO A 118 13.42 -35.62 5.53
C PRO A 118 12.92 -36.11 6.89
N GLY A 119 11.74 -35.62 7.28
CA GLY A 119 11.04 -36.04 8.49
C GLY A 119 10.82 -34.89 9.47
N GLY A 120 9.62 -34.31 9.49
CA GLY A 120 9.27 -33.30 10.48
C GLY A 120 7.87 -32.74 10.26
N THR A 121 6.98 -33.07 11.18
CA THR A 121 5.55 -32.78 11.21
C THR A 121 5.21 -31.30 11.02
N PHE A 122 4.13 -31.02 10.26
CA PHE A 122 3.52 -29.69 10.09
C PHE A 122 3.22 -29.05 11.46
N GLY A 123 4.06 -28.09 11.87
CA GLY A 123 3.91 -27.31 13.09
C GLY A 123 3.75 -25.83 12.75
N LEU A 124 2.61 -25.28 13.14
CA LEU A 124 2.27 -23.85 13.10
C LEU A 124 3.34 -23.04 13.89
N VAL A 125 4.09 -22.15 13.24
CA VAL A 125 5.01 -21.23 13.95
C VAL A 125 4.39 -19.83 13.97
N THR A 126 3.88 -19.46 15.15
CA THR A 126 3.49 -18.11 15.55
C THR A 126 4.75 -17.23 15.64
N PRO A 127 4.72 -15.94 15.23
CA PRO A 127 5.90 -15.10 15.28
C PRO A 127 6.23 -14.76 16.75
N ALA A 128 7.35 -15.28 17.25
CA ALA A 128 7.90 -14.83 18.52
C ALA A 128 8.80 -13.60 18.30
N SER A 129 8.54 -12.58 19.11
CA SER A 129 9.23 -11.29 19.23
C SER A 129 10.77 -11.36 19.24
N PRO A 130 11.46 -10.27 18.82
CA PRO A 130 12.91 -10.24 18.72
C PRO A 130 13.53 -10.03 20.12
N THR A 131 13.94 -11.11 20.79
CA THR A 131 14.68 -10.97 22.06
C THR A 131 15.70 -12.08 22.33
N VAL A 132 16.06 -12.89 21.33
CA VAL A 132 17.07 -13.96 21.52
C VAL A 132 18.16 -13.82 20.48
N LEU A 133 18.88 -12.70 20.50
CA LEU A 133 20.16 -12.57 19.80
C LEU A 133 21.32 -12.20 20.75
N GLU A 134 21.10 -12.29 22.07
CA GLU A 134 22.11 -11.87 23.07
C GLU A 134 22.70 -13.00 23.91
N GLN A 135 22.31 -14.27 23.71
CA GLN A 135 22.82 -15.39 24.53
C GLN A 135 23.85 -16.31 23.86
N GLU A 136 24.10 -16.20 22.55
CA GLU A 136 25.06 -17.09 21.87
C GLU A 136 26.47 -16.48 21.66
N THR A 137 26.76 -15.29 22.19
CA THR A 137 28.10 -14.66 22.11
C THR A 137 28.96 -14.86 23.37
N GLN A 138 28.44 -15.46 24.45
CA GLN A 138 29.18 -15.69 25.71
C GLN A 138 29.71 -17.13 25.90
N ARG A 139 29.71 -17.98 24.86
CA ARG A 139 30.23 -19.37 24.96
C ARG A 139 31.38 -19.71 24.01
N LYS A 140 32.10 -18.71 23.51
CA LYS A 140 33.41 -18.88 22.84
C LYS A 140 34.30 -17.68 23.16
N GLY A 141 35.04 -17.75 24.26
CA GLY A 141 36.02 -16.73 24.61
C GLY A 141 36.77 -17.09 25.89
N VAL A 142 37.77 -17.96 25.73
CA VAL A 142 38.86 -18.32 26.67
C VAL A 142 38.47 -19.19 27.86
#